data_AF-A0AAV4A9L5-F1
#
_entry.id   AF-A0AAV4A9L5-F1
#
_cell.length_a   1.000
_cell.length_b   1.000
_cell.length_c   1.000
_cell.angle_alpha   90.00
_cell.angle_beta   90.00
_cell.angle_gamma   90.00
#
_symmetry.space_group_name_H-M   'P 1'
#
loop_
_entity.id
_entity.type
_entity.pdbx_description
1 polymer ?
#
loop_
_entity_poly.entity_id
_entity_poly.type
_entity_poly.pdbx_seq_one_letter_code
_entity_poly.pdbx_strand_id
1 'polypeptide(L)'
;MVELTVPYESRMEEAHAFKEEKYLDLTKELKKDGYEAKVMPVEIGARGFVGSSAYGLLSKLSIGGNERTKALKLLAETAENSSRWIWSRRNERLLHKD
;
A
#
# COMPACT_ATOMS: atom_id res chain seq x y z
N MET A 1 -12.46 0.01 2.14
CA MET A 1 -11.44 -0.97 1.76
C MET A 1 -10.08 -0.30 1.67
N VAL A 2 -9.07 -0.89 2.30
CA VAL A 2 -7.68 -0.43 2.23
C VAL A 2 -6.92 -1.39 1.33
N GLU A 3 -6.20 -0.88 0.34
CA GLU A 3 -5.33 -1.68 -0.53
C GLU A 3 -3.89 -1.21 -0.40
N LEU A 4 -3.08 -2.01 0.31
CA LEU A 4 -1.66 -1.74 0.47
C LEU A 4 -0.87 -2.32 -0.70
N THR A 5 0.05 -1.54 -1.26
CA THR A 5 0.98 -1.98 -2.30
C THR A 5 2.41 -1.53 -2.02
N VAL A 6 3.36 -2.33 -2.50
CA VAL A 6 4.81 -2.06 -2.37
C VAL A 6 5.46 -1.92 -3.76
N PRO A 7 5.25 -0.79 -4.47
CA PRO A 7 5.88 -0.56 -5.76
C PRO A 7 7.32 -0.05 -5.61
N TYR A 8 8.08 -0.08 -6.71
CA TYR A 8 9.30 0.73 -6.80
C TYR A 8 8.93 2.22 -6.80
N GLU A 9 9.74 3.09 -6.20
CA GLU A 9 9.31 4.47 -5.88
C GLU A 9 8.86 5.27 -7.12
N SER A 10 9.53 5.06 -8.26
CA SER A 10 9.19 5.75 -9.52
C SER A 10 7.80 5.39 -10.06
N ARG A 11 7.15 4.35 -9.53
CA ARG A 11 5.84 3.85 -9.96
C ARG A 11 4.76 4.03 -8.90
N MET A 12 5.03 4.76 -7.82
CA MET A 12 4.05 4.95 -6.74
C MET A 12 2.80 5.67 -7.22
N GLU A 13 2.95 6.75 -7.99
CA GLU A 13 1.80 7.52 -8.51
C GLU A 13 0.97 6.69 -9.51
N GLU A 14 1.64 5.98 -10.41
CA GLU A 14 0.99 5.06 -11.35
C GLU A 14 0.22 3.95 -10.63
N ALA A 15 0.83 3.35 -9.60
CA ALA A 15 0.19 2.32 -8.80
C ALA A 15 -1.05 2.87 -8.08
N HIS A 16 -0.96 4.08 -7.52
CA HIS A 16 -2.08 4.74 -6.87
C HIS A 16 -3.26 4.94 -7.82
N ALA A 17 -3.01 5.59 -8.97
CA ALA A 17 -4.03 5.85 -9.98
C ALA A 17 -4.67 4.55 -10.49
N PHE A 18 -3.86 3.53 -10.76
CA PHE A 18 -4.36 2.22 -11.18
C PHE A 18 -5.29 1.59 -10.14
N LYS A 19 -5.00 1.70 -8.84
CA LYS A 19 -5.88 1.18 -7.79
C LYS A 19 -7.16 1.97 -7.65
N GLU A 20 -7.11 3.29 -7.78
CA GLU A 20 -8.33 4.11 -7.78
C GLU A 20 -9.25 3.73 -8.94
N GLU A 21 -8.69 3.59 -10.14
CA GLU A 21 -9.43 3.21 -11.35
C GLU A 21 -10.01 1.79 -11.22
N LYS A 22 -9.19 0.82 -10.77
CA LYS A 22 -9.58 -0.59 -10.64
C LYS A 22 -10.86 -0.79 -9.81
N TYR A 23 -11.05 0.00 -8.75
CA TYR A 23 -12.19 -0.13 -7.84
C TYR A 23 -13.27 0.93 -8.02
N LEU A 24 -13.14 1.76 -9.05
CA LEU A 24 -14.08 2.84 -9.31
C LEU A 24 -15.49 2.30 -9.52
N ASP A 25 -15.65 1.32 -10.40
CA ASP A 25 -16.96 0.79 -10.77
C ASP A 25 -17.58 -0.02 -9.63
N LEU A 26 -16.80 -0.86 -8.94
CA LEU A 26 -17.25 -1.55 -7.73
C LEU A 26 -17.75 -0.57 -6.66
N THR A 27 -17.04 0.54 -6.48
CA THR A 27 -17.45 1.57 -5.52
C THR A 27 -18.75 2.26 -5.92
N LYS A 28 -18.98 2.49 -7.22
CA LYS A 28 -20.23 3.07 -7.73
C LYS A 28 -21.41 2.13 -7.52
N GLU A 29 -21.23 0.84 -7.82
CA GLU A 29 -22.26 -0.19 -7.63
C GLU A 29 -22.67 -0.28 -6.16
N LEU A 30 -21.71 -0.40 -5.25
CA LEU A 30 -21.98 -0.44 -3.81
C LEU A 30 -22.74 0.81 -3.32
N LYS A 31 -22.35 1.99 -3.79
CA LYS A 31 -23.05 3.24 -3.44
C LYS A 31 -24.47 3.30 -3.99
N LYS A 32 -24.70 2.79 -5.20
CA LYS A 32 -26.04 2.69 -5.80
C LYS A 32 -26.95 1.79 -4.98
N ASP A 33 -26.40 0.72 -4.42
CA ASP A 33 -27.12 -0.23 -3.55
C ASP A 33 -27.28 0.28 -2.11
N GLY A 34 -26.88 1.53 -1.83
CA GLY A 34 -27.04 2.19 -0.53
C GLY A 34 -25.92 1.94 0.47
N TYR A 35 -24.83 1.28 0.07
CA TYR A 35 -23.67 1.07 0.94
C TYR A 35 -22.71 2.27 0.90
N GLU A 36 -22.14 2.60 2.05
CA GLU A 36 -21.00 3.51 2.08
C GLU A 36 -19.72 2.76 1.67
N ALA A 37 -19.22 3.06 0.47
CA ALA A 37 -17.99 2.47 -0.06
C ALA A 37 -16.89 3.53 -0.25
N LYS A 38 -15.70 3.24 0.30
CA LYS A 38 -14.50 4.05 0.14
C LYS A 38 -13.30 3.15 -0.10
N VAL A 39 -12.57 3.43 -1.17
CA VAL A 39 -11.29 2.78 -1.49
C VAL A 39 -10.17 3.68 -0.99
N MET A 40 -9.15 3.06 -0.40
CA MET A 40 -7.96 3.75 0.08
C MET A 40 -6.73 2.98 -0.39
N PRO A 41 -6.23 3.30 -1.60
CA PRO A 41 -4.92 2.83 -2.03
C PRO A 41 -3.85 3.42 -1.12
N VAL A 42 -2.90 2.58 -0.72
CA VAL A 42 -1.78 2.95 0.14
C VAL A 42 -0.52 2.36 -0.42
N GLU A 43 0.48 3.23 -0.64
CA GLU A 43 1.73 2.87 -1.30
C GLU A 43 2.89 3.08 -0.34
N ILE A 44 3.73 2.05 -0.21
CA ILE A 44 5.04 2.13 0.45
C ILE A 44 6.08 1.72 -0.57
N GLY A 45 7.04 2.58 -0.87
CA GLY A 45 8.15 2.27 -1.76
C GLY A 45 8.96 1.06 -1.28
N ALA A 46 9.40 0.23 -2.22
CA ALA A 46 10.20 -0.96 -1.97
C ALA A 46 11.54 -0.71 -1.25
N ARG A 47 12.03 0.53 -1.21
CA ARG A 47 13.21 0.97 -0.43
C ARG A 47 12.82 1.71 0.85
N GLY A 48 11.61 1.50 1.35
CA GLY A 48 11.11 2.12 2.59
C GLY A 48 10.61 3.56 2.41
N PHE A 49 10.37 4.02 1.19
CA PHE A 49 9.80 5.34 0.98
C PHE A 49 8.31 5.37 1.37
N VAL A 50 7.93 6.21 2.32
CA VAL A 50 6.55 6.27 2.80
C VAL A 50 5.72 7.21 1.93
N GLY A 51 4.68 6.69 1.27
CA GLY A 51 3.72 7.50 0.52
C GLY A 51 2.85 8.36 1.44
N SER A 52 2.38 9.51 0.94
CA SER A 52 1.43 10.37 1.65
C SER A 52 0.10 9.66 1.96
N SER A 53 -0.28 8.68 1.12
CA SER A 53 -1.45 7.83 1.29
C SER A 53 -1.37 6.99 2.58
N ALA A 54 -0.19 6.51 2.97
CA ALA A 54 0.01 5.77 4.23
C ALA A 54 -0.18 6.65 5.46
N TYR A 55 0.35 7.88 5.41
CA TYR A 55 0.10 8.86 6.46
C TYR A 55 -1.40 9.18 6.57
N GLY A 56 -2.07 9.39 5.43
CA GLY A 56 -3.51 9.64 5.37
C GLY A 56 -4.36 8.48 5.90
N LEU A 57 -3.96 7.23 5.67
CA LEU A 57 -4.58 6.05 6.26
C LEU A 57 -4.50 6.08 7.78
N LEU A 58 -3.29 6.27 8.34
CA LEU A 58 -3.11 6.27 9.79
C LEU A 58 -3.92 7.38 10.46
N SER A 59 -3.97 8.57 9.86
CA SER A 59 -4.83 9.66 10.33
C SER A 59 -6.32 9.30 10.31
N LYS A 60 -6.81 8.60 9.30
CA LYS A 60 -8.21 8.11 9.26
C LYS A 60 -8.49 7.00 10.28
N LEU A 61 -7.48 6.27 10.69
CA LEU A 61 -7.54 5.29 11.78
C LEU A 61 -7.33 5.92 13.16
N SER A 62 -7.29 7.26 13.25
CA SER A 62 -7.03 8.01 14.48
C SER A 62 -5.66 7.74 15.12
N ILE A 63 -4.71 7.21 14.35
CA ILE A 63 -3.32 7.00 14.78
C ILE A 63 -2.55 8.29 14.53
N GLY A 64 -2.11 8.94 15.61
CA GLY A 64 -1.51 10.27 15.59
C GLY A 64 -0.16 10.36 16.30
N GLY A 65 0.41 11.57 16.29
CA GLY A 65 1.62 11.91 17.06
C GLY A 65 2.78 10.93 16.89
N ASN A 66 3.40 10.57 18.01
CA ASN A 66 4.54 9.65 18.05
C ASN A 66 4.20 8.23 17.61
N GLU A 67 2.98 7.77 17.87
CA GLU A 67 2.54 6.43 17.46
C GLU A 67 2.50 6.32 15.94
N ARG A 68 1.98 7.34 15.25
CA ARG A 68 1.99 7.42 13.79
C ARG A 68 3.42 7.38 13.24
N THR A 69 4.32 8.17 13.80
CA THR A 69 5.74 8.18 13.35
C THR A 69 6.38 6.80 13.50
N LYS A 70 6.12 6.10 14.61
CA LYS A 70 6.58 4.72 14.82
C LYS A 70 5.97 3.75 13.81
N ALA A 71 4.67 3.84 13.55
CA ALA A 71 3.98 3.00 12.59
C ALA A 71 4.49 3.20 11.16
N LEU A 72 4.68 4.45 10.72
CA LEU A 72 5.24 4.74 9.39
C LEU A 72 6.66 4.22 9.24
N LYS A 73 7.49 4.36 10.29
CA LYS A 73 8.85 3.80 10.30
C LYS A 73 8.82 2.27 10.19
N LEU A 74 7.96 1.61 10.95
CA LEU A 74 7.81 0.15 10.88
C LEU A 74 7.33 -0.33 9.51
N LEU A 75 6.37 0.39 8.89
CA LEU A 75 5.91 0.10 7.52
C LEU A 75 7.05 0.22 6.51
N ALA A 76 7.84 1.30 6.59
CA ALA A 76 9.00 1.53 5.74
C ALA A 76 10.05 0.41 5.86
N GLU A 77 10.46 0.11 7.09
CA GLU A 77 11.48 -0.91 7.37
C GLU A 77 11.00 -2.29 6.94
N THR A 78 9.73 -2.62 7.16
CA THR A 78 9.15 -3.90 6.73
C THR A 78 9.15 -4.01 5.21
N ALA A 79 8.69 -2.97 4.52
CA ALA A 79 8.65 -2.96 3.06
C ALA A 79 10.06 -3.09 2.45
N GLU A 80 11.05 -2.37 2.99
CA GLU A 80 12.43 -2.44 2.55
C GLU A 80 13.04 -3.83 2.77
N ASN A 81 12.93 -4.37 3.99
CA ASN A 81 13.51 -5.67 4.33
C ASN A 81 12.91 -6.81 3.51
N SER A 82 11.58 -6.82 3.38
CA SER A 82 10.87 -7.81 2.56
C SER A 82 11.24 -7.70 1.09
N SER A 83 11.25 -6.48 0.54
CA SER A 83 11.60 -6.25 -0.87
C SER A 83 13.04 -6.64 -1.16
N ARG A 84 13.97 -6.29 -0.27
CA ARG A 84 15.39 -6.69 -0.36
C ARG A 84 15.55 -8.21 -0.36
N TRP A 85 14.82 -8.91 0.53
CA TRP A 85 14.86 -10.36 0.63
C TRP A 85 14.36 -11.04 -0.66
N ILE A 86 13.27 -10.53 -1.25
CA ILE A 86 12.73 -11.01 -2.52
C ILE A 86 13.74 -10.74 -3.64
N TRP A 87 14.27 -9.52 -3.71
CA TRP A 87 15.20 -9.11 -4.75
C TRP A 87 16.52 -9.89 -4.73
N SER A 88 17.05 -10.19 -3.54
CA SER A 88 18.30 -10.96 -3.40
C SER A 88 18.15 -12.39 -3.91
N ARG A 89 16.93 -12.94 -3.87
CA ARG A 89 16.60 -14.31 -4.28
C ARG A 89 15.89 -14.40 -5.63
N ARG A 90 15.81 -13.31 -6.39
CA ARG A 90 15.02 -13.27 -7.64
C ARG A 90 15.45 -14.29 -8.70
N ASN A 91 16.69 -14.78 -8.63
CA ASN A 91 17.24 -15.79 -9.53
C ASN A 91 17.23 -17.20 -8.92
N GLU A 92 16.84 -17.34 -7.65
CA GLU A 92 16.71 -18.63 -7.00
C GLU A 92 15.39 -19.26 -7.44
N ARG A 93 15.44 -20.48 -7.98
CA ARG A 93 14.26 -21.28 -8.39
C ARG A 93 13.39 -21.76 -7.21
N LEU A 94 13.48 -21.12 -6.06
CA LEU A 94 12.84 -21.56 -4.81
C LEU A 94 11.43 -20.98 -4.60
N LEU A 95 11.02 -19.98 -5.38
CA LEU A 95 9.70 -19.34 -5.22
C LEU A 95 8.54 -20.09 -5.89
N HIS A 96 8.85 -21.14 -6.66
CA HIS A 96 7.87 -22.07 -7.25
C HIS A 96 8.30 -23.50 -6.96
N LYS A 97 7.97 -23.99 -5.77
CA LYS A 97 7.80 -25.43 -5.55
C LYS A 97 6.31 -25.64 -5.30
N ASP A 98 5.62 -26.08 -6.35
CA ASP A 98 4.30 -26.71 -6.24
C ASP A 98 4.39 -27.98 -5.38
#